data_AF-A0A5S3T3E9-F1
#
_entry.id   AF-A0A5S3T3E9-F1
#
_cell.length_a   1.000
_cell.length_b   1.000
_cell.length_c   1.000
_cell.angle_alpha   90.00
_cell.angle_beta   90.00
_cell.angle_gamma   90.00
#
_symmetry.space_group_name_H-M   'P 1'
#
loop_
_entity.id
_entity.type
_entity.pdbx_description
1 polymer ?
#
loop_
_entity_poly.entity_id
_entity_poly.type
_entity_poly.pdbx_seq_one_letter_code
_entity_poly.pdbx_strand_id
1 'polypeptide(L)'
;MSSLADYTSSLKTSVSDKITHPLLGSFIVSWFFFNWEGVYFLSFSNLDTAYKLKAVSENYSNICINLIYPLIISFFVAFLLPWATAIFIRSASRAKEFEINSLALFYRKHRLSLNESNALRDFYKNEKTELELRLSESNENQRKLELRFEEQFKKKKEKFESLYKLIAFSNVPPTLIDKHLTNQEKEYLEILEMLLAGGKEVISFSTLSSALKSKFTYNLEENLNSLHELEYLTFVDSGQQLKEVENFSITSEGIEFICNTKSMALAESI
;
A
#
# COMPACT_ATOMS: atom_id res chain seq x y z
N MET A 1 38.24 12.60 47.17
CA MET A 1 39.01 12.53 45.91
C MET A 1 38.47 13.53 44.88
N SER A 2 38.15 14.77 45.30
CA SER A 2 37.54 15.82 44.46
C SER A 2 38.51 16.95 44.10
N SER A 3 39.59 17.13 44.86
CA SER A 3 40.48 18.28 44.70
C SER A 3 41.18 18.34 43.34
N LEU A 4 41.72 17.23 42.84
CA LEU A 4 42.45 17.22 41.56
C LEU A 4 41.54 17.53 40.36
N ALA A 5 40.31 17.02 40.36
CA ALA A 5 39.34 17.32 39.30
C ALA A 5 38.96 18.81 39.31
N ASP A 6 38.74 19.39 40.49
CA ASP A 6 38.39 20.80 40.67
C ASP A 6 39.56 21.75 40.33
N TYR A 7 40.81 21.34 40.56
CA TYR A 7 41.99 22.08 40.10
C TYR A 7 42.14 22.03 38.58
N THR A 8 41.94 20.86 37.96
CA THR A 8 42.04 20.74 36.50
C THR A 8 40.94 21.51 35.77
N SER A 9 39.71 21.54 36.30
CA SER A 9 38.61 22.31 35.71
C SER A 9 38.85 23.82 35.87
N SER A 10 39.29 24.29 37.04
CA SER A 10 39.61 25.70 37.30
C SER A 10 40.80 26.20 36.47
N LEU A 11 41.83 25.36 36.28
CA LEU A 11 42.95 25.64 35.38
C LEU A 11 42.49 25.67 33.92
N LYS A 12 41.65 24.72 33.49
CA LYS A 12 41.13 24.68 32.13
C LYS A 12 40.32 25.93 31.79
N THR A 13 39.47 26.40 32.71
CA THR A 13 38.68 27.63 32.49
C THR A 13 39.59 28.86 32.44
N SER A 14 40.55 28.99 33.37
CA SER A 14 41.49 30.12 33.40
C SER A 14 42.44 30.16 32.20
N VAL A 15 42.85 28.99 31.71
CA VAL A 15 43.68 28.83 30.52
C VAL A 15 42.84 29.08 29.27
N SER A 16 41.60 28.59 29.21
CA SER A 16 40.67 28.86 28.10
C SER A 16 40.42 30.36 27.94
N ASP A 17 40.13 31.08 29.03
CA ASP A 17 39.84 32.53 29.02
C ASP A 17 41.06 33.42 28.73
N LYS A 18 42.29 32.88 28.82
CA LYS A 18 43.52 33.61 28.48
C LYS A 18 44.09 33.20 27.12
N ILE A 19 43.87 31.95 26.69
CA ILE A 19 44.17 31.44 25.33
C ILE A 19 43.16 31.96 24.30
N THR A 20 41.96 32.41 24.73
CA THR A 20 41.04 33.15 23.85
C THR A 20 41.63 34.44 23.30
N HIS A 21 42.70 34.98 23.88
CA HIS A 21 43.51 36.02 23.24
C HIS A 21 44.46 35.39 22.20
N PRO A 22 44.20 35.54 20.89
CA PRO A 22 44.97 34.84 19.85
C PRO A 22 46.47 35.17 19.88
N LEU A 23 46.82 36.37 20.34
CA LEU A 23 48.20 36.81 20.50
C LEU A 23 48.91 36.11 21.66
N LEU A 24 48.23 35.91 22.79
CA LEU A 24 48.84 35.27 23.97
C LEU A 24 49.02 33.77 23.73
N GLY A 25 48.02 33.11 23.15
CA GLY A 25 48.11 31.71 22.75
C GLY A 25 49.23 31.48 21.73
N SER A 26 49.30 32.30 20.67
CA SER A 26 50.37 32.20 19.67
C SER A 26 51.75 32.55 20.23
N PHE A 27 51.84 33.47 21.20
CA PHE A 27 53.09 33.79 21.89
C PHE A 27 53.62 32.61 22.69
N ILE A 28 52.78 31.95 23.49
CA ILE A 28 53.18 30.76 24.26
C ILE A 28 53.70 29.67 23.31
N VAL A 29 52.96 29.38 22.23
CA VAL A 29 53.37 28.36 21.24
C VAL A 29 54.68 28.75 20.56
N SER A 30 54.83 30.01 20.14
CA SER A 30 56.06 30.51 19.52
C SER A 30 57.25 30.46 20.49
N TRP A 31 57.01 30.77 21.77
CA TRP A 31 58.04 30.72 22.81
C TRP A 31 58.56 29.30 23.00
N PHE A 32 57.66 28.32 23.11
CA PHE A 32 58.04 26.91 23.18
C PHE A 32 58.78 26.46 21.92
N PHE A 33 58.38 26.94 20.74
CA PHE A 33 59.07 26.63 19.49
C PHE A 33 60.51 27.14 19.45
N PHE A 34 60.80 28.35 19.94
CA PHE A 34 62.16 28.90 19.98
C PHE A 34 63.01 28.39 21.14
N ASN A 35 62.38 28.06 22.28
CA ASN A 35 63.08 27.64 23.49
C ASN A 35 62.96 26.14 23.75
N TRP A 36 62.65 25.36 22.70
CA TRP A 36 62.42 23.92 22.79
C TRP A 36 63.63 23.16 23.37
N GLU A 37 64.85 23.58 23.04
CA GLU A 37 66.09 22.99 23.56
C GLU A 37 66.23 23.18 25.07
N GLY A 38 65.95 24.38 25.57
CA GLY A 38 65.99 24.69 27.01
C GLY A 38 64.91 23.95 27.78
N VAL A 39 63.70 23.86 27.23
CA VAL A 39 62.59 23.08 27.80
C VAL A 39 62.93 21.58 27.82
N TYR A 40 63.49 21.06 26.74
CA TYR A 40 63.92 19.67 26.64
C TYR A 40 65.05 19.36 27.63
N PHE A 41 66.08 20.22 27.70
CA PHE A 41 67.19 20.08 28.63
C PHE A 41 66.72 20.11 30.09
N LEU A 42 65.82 21.03 30.48
CA LEU A 42 65.28 21.09 31.83
C LEU A 42 64.47 19.83 32.19
N SER A 43 63.62 19.38 31.26
CA SER A 43 62.66 18.30 31.48
C SER A 43 63.28 16.91 31.46
N PHE A 44 64.31 16.68 30.63
CA PHE A 44 64.83 15.34 30.34
C PHE A 44 66.29 15.11 30.71
N SER A 45 67.07 16.13 31.08
CA SER A 45 68.45 15.88 31.54
C SER A 45 68.48 15.23 32.93
N ASN A 46 69.41 14.30 33.15
CA ASN A 46 69.61 13.63 34.46
C ASN A 46 70.60 14.37 35.37
N LEU A 47 70.84 15.67 35.12
CA LEU A 47 71.80 16.48 35.86
C LEU A 47 71.18 17.07 37.14
N ASP A 48 72.01 17.47 38.09
CA ASP A 48 71.54 18.12 39.31
C ASP A 48 70.79 19.43 39.00
N THR A 49 69.75 19.72 39.78
CA THR A 49 68.85 20.86 39.55
C THR A 49 69.60 22.19 39.59
N ALA A 50 70.60 22.33 40.47
CA ALA A 50 71.41 23.54 40.53
C ALA A 50 72.25 23.74 39.26
N TYR A 51 72.79 22.64 38.72
CA TYR A 51 73.53 22.66 37.47
C TYR A 51 72.62 22.99 36.27
N LYS A 52 71.41 22.42 36.22
CA LYS A 52 70.44 22.72 35.16
C LYS A 52 70.07 24.20 35.12
N LEU A 53 69.78 24.80 36.27
CA LEU A 53 69.44 26.22 36.36
C LEU A 53 70.60 27.12 35.93
N LYS A 54 71.82 26.80 36.34
CA LYS A 54 73.02 27.53 35.92
C LYS A 54 73.24 27.42 34.41
N ALA A 55 73.15 26.23 33.85
CA ALA A 55 73.30 25.99 32.41
C ALA A 55 72.23 26.71 31.58
N VAL A 56 70.99 26.79 32.08
CA VAL A 56 69.91 27.56 31.44
C VAL A 56 70.18 29.06 31.51
N SER A 57 70.61 29.55 32.67
CA SER A 57 70.92 30.97 32.87
C SER A 57 72.06 31.42 31.95
N GLU A 58 73.07 30.58 31.73
CA GLU A 58 74.24 30.94 30.92
C GLU A 58 74.00 30.78 29.41
N ASN A 59 73.31 29.72 28.98
CA ASN A 59 73.21 29.37 27.56
C ASN A 59 71.86 29.72 26.90
N TYR A 60 70.79 29.88 27.68
CA TYR A 60 69.43 30.04 27.16
C TYR A 60 68.76 31.35 27.59
N SER A 61 69.50 32.32 28.16
CA SER A 61 68.95 33.61 28.63
C SER A 61 68.93 34.73 27.58
N ASN A 62 69.11 34.42 26.30
CA ASN A 62 69.15 35.45 25.26
C ASN A 62 67.76 36.12 25.11
N ILE A 63 67.70 37.44 25.33
CA ILE A 63 66.44 38.21 25.29
C ILE A 63 65.76 38.17 23.91
N CYS A 64 66.53 38.10 22.83
CA CYS A 64 66.00 38.07 21.47
C CYS A 64 65.23 36.75 21.22
N ILE A 65 65.79 35.63 21.66
CA ILE A 65 65.21 34.29 21.48
C ILE A 65 64.04 34.06 22.45
N ASN A 66 64.16 34.57 23.69
CA ASN A 66 63.14 34.39 24.71
C ASN A 66 61.93 35.31 24.57
N LEU A 67 62.08 36.49 23.96
CA LEU A 67 61.00 37.49 23.97
C LEU A 67 60.73 38.07 22.58
N ILE A 68 61.76 38.57 21.90
CA ILE A 68 61.58 39.34 20.66
C ILE A 68 61.07 38.44 19.51
N TYR A 69 61.72 37.31 19.23
CA TYR A 69 61.29 36.42 18.14
C TYR A 69 59.93 35.76 18.39
N PRO A 70 59.63 35.22 19.59
CA PRO A 70 58.30 34.72 19.90
C PRO A 70 57.21 35.80 19.76
N LEU A 71 57.47 37.04 20.17
CA LEU A 71 56.53 38.15 20.05
C LEU A 71 56.26 38.51 18.60
N ILE A 72 57.31 38.67 17.78
CA ILE A 72 57.17 38.97 16.35
C ILE A 72 56.38 37.86 15.64
N ILE A 73 56.74 36.59 15.86
CA ILE A 73 56.05 35.47 15.20
C ILE A 73 54.64 35.30 15.71
N SER A 74 54.38 35.50 17.00
CA SER A 74 53.02 35.48 17.53
C SER A 74 52.13 36.54 16.89
N PHE A 75 52.68 37.74 16.65
CA PHE A 75 51.98 38.80 15.95
C PHE A 75 51.66 38.38 14.50
N PHE A 76 52.65 37.86 13.77
CA PHE A 76 52.40 37.36 12.41
C PHE A 76 51.41 36.19 12.39
N VAL A 77 51.47 35.23 13.31
CA VAL A 77 50.54 34.11 13.33
C VAL A 77 49.14 34.57 13.71
N ALA A 78 48.99 35.40 14.74
CA ALA A 78 47.69 35.90 15.19
C ALA A 78 47.01 36.79 14.14
N PHE A 79 47.77 37.60 13.41
CA PHE A 79 47.23 38.53 12.42
C PHE A 79 47.23 38.00 11.00
N LEU A 80 48.21 37.22 10.54
CA LEU A 80 48.31 36.80 9.14
C LEU A 80 47.51 35.52 8.87
N LEU A 81 47.43 34.61 9.86
CA LEU A 81 46.71 33.34 9.71
C LEU A 81 45.21 33.53 9.43
N PRO A 82 44.45 34.42 10.10
CA PRO A 82 43.05 34.65 9.78
C PRO A 82 42.82 35.15 8.34
N TRP A 83 43.76 35.91 7.79
CA TRP A 83 43.65 36.41 6.41
C TRP A 83 43.99 35.32 5.41
N ALA A 84 45.02 34.53 5.67
CA ALA A 84 45.36 33.36 4.86
C ALA A 84 44.18 32.37 4.81
N THR A 85 43.53 32.10 5.94
CA THR A 85 42.35 31.21 6.00
C THR A 85 41.15 31.83 5.28
N ALA A 86 40.90 33.13 5.43
CA ALA A 86 39.82 33.82 4.72
C ALA A 86 40.02 33.79 3.19
N ILE A 87 41.26 34.02 2.71
CA ILE A 87 41.60 33.93 1.29
C ILE A 87 41.41 32.50 0.78
N PHE A 88 41.88 31.51 1.53
CA PHE A 88 41.72 30.10 1.18
C PHE A 88 40.23 29.73 1.07
N ILE A 89 39.43 30.05 2.09
CA ILE A 89 37.98 29.79 2.09
C ILE A 89 37.30 30.48 0.91
N ARG A 90 37.66 31.73 0.62
CA ARG A 90 37.10 32.48 -0.52
C ARG A 90 37.48 31.87 -1.88
N SER A 91 38.72 31.37 -2.00
CA SER A 91 39.16 30.68 -3.21
C SER A 91 38.44 29.35 -3.39
N ALA A 92 38.29 28.57 -2.32
CA ALA A 92 37.56 27.31 -2.31
C ALA A 92 36.06 27.52 -2.61
N SER A 93 35.44 28.57 -2.07
CA SER A 93 34.05 28.89 -2.35
C SER A 93 33.85 29.30 -3.81
N ARG A 94 34.79 30.06 -4.39
CA ARG A 94 34.77 30.39 -5.83
C ARG A 94 34.95 29.17 -6.72
N ALA A 95 35.86 28.25 -6.36
CA ALA A 95 36.05 27.01 -7.10
C ALA A 95 34.76 26.17 -7.10
N LYS A 96 34.09 26.08 -5.95
CA LYS A 96 32.80 25.39 -5.81
C LYS A 96 31.68 26.08 -6.59
N GLU A 97 31.63 27.41 -6.58
CA GLU A 97 30.67 28.17 -7.37
C GLU A 97 30.91 27.96 -8.87
N PHE A 98 32.16 27.95 -9.31
CA PHE A 98 32.53 27.63 -10.68
C PHE A 98 32.12 26.20 -11.07
N GLU A 99 32.36 25.21 -10.20
CA GLU A 99 31.90 23.83 -10.38
C GLU A 99 30.38 23.76 -10.53
N ILE A 100 29.62 24.38 -9.62
CA ILE A 100 28.14 24.44 -9.68
C ILE A 100 27.66 25.14 -10.97
N ASN A 101 28.34 26.21 -11.38
CA ASN A 101 28.03 26.92 -12.61
C ASN A 101 28.44 26.15 -13.87
N SER A 102 29.39 25.23 -13.79
CA SER A 102 29.74 24.32 -14.89
C SER A 102 28.78 23.14 -15.04
N LEU A 103 28.03 22.80 -13.99
CA LEU A 103 27.00 21.76 -14.05
C LEU A 103 25.81 22.19 -14.89
N ALA A 104 25.24 21.23 -15.63
CA ALA A 104 23.99 21.39 -16.37
C ALA A 104 22.88 21.89 -15.44
N LEU A 105 22.02 22.79 -15.94
CA LEU A 105 20.99 23.50 -15.18
C LEU A 105 20.12 22.57 -14.30
N PHE A 106 19.88 21.34 -14.75
CA PHE A 106 19.11 20.31 -14.04
C PHE A 106 19.74 19.82 -12.72
N TYR A 107 21.05 19.92 -12.55
CA TYR A 107 21.76 19.49 -11.34
C TYR A 107 22.11 20.64 -10.39
N ARG A 108 21.84 21.89 -10.80
CA ARG A 108 22.02 23.04 -9.92
C ARG A 108 20.92 22.99 -8.86
N LYS A 109 21.31 22.85 -7.59
CA LYS A 109 20.39 23.07 -6.47
C LYS A 109 19.95 24.54 -6.47
N HIS A 110 18.89 24.86 -7.20
CA HIS A 110 18.31 26.19 -7.21
C HIS A 110 17.51 26.36 -5.91
N ARG A 111 17.80 27.43 -5.16
CA ARG A 111 16.92 27.83 -4.06
C ARG A 111 15.79 28.61 -4.71
N LEU A 112 14.59 28.03 -4.71
CA LEU A 112 13.41 28.70 -5.24
C LEU A 112 13.21 30.03 -4.51
N SER A 113 12.96 31.07 -5.29
CA SER A 113 12.42 32.32 -4.74
C SER A 113 11.05 32.06 -4.11
N LEU A 114 10.64 32.89 -3.15
CA LEU A 114 9.31 32.80 -2.53
C LEU A 114 8.21 32.84 -3.59
N ASN A 115 8.36 33.69 -4.62
CA ASN A 115 7.40 33.79 -5.74
C ASN A 115 7.35 32.51 -6.57
N GLU A 116 8.49 31.91 -6.88
CA GLU A 116 8.56 30.66 -7.64
C GLU A 116 7.97 29.49 -6.83
N SER A 117 8.23 29.47 -5.52
CA SER A 117 7.65 28.47 -4.62
C SER A 117 6.13 28.59 -4.53
N ASN A 118 5.59 29.81 -4.51
CA ASN A 118 4.14 30.03 -4.51
C ASN A 118 3.52 29.64 -5.86
N ALA A 119 4.13 30.04 -6.97
CA ALA A 119 3.67 29.66 -8.31
C ALA A 119 3.64 28.13 -8.49
N LEU A 120 4.67 27.43 -7.99
CA LEU A 120 4.73 25.98 -8.01
C LEU A 120 3.64 25.34 -7.13
N ARG A 121 3.38 25.92 -5.96
CA ARG A 121 2.28 25.47 -5.08
C ARG A 121 0.93 25.62 -5.76
N ASP A 122 0.68 26.76 -6.40
CA ASP A 122 -0.57 27.04 -7.10
C ASP A 122 -0.76 26.11 -8.30
N PHE A 123 0.32 25.82 -9.04
CA PHE A 123 0.32 24.81 -10.11
C PHE A 123 -0.16 23.45 -9.60
N TYR A 124 0.47 22.91 -8.55
CA TYR A 124 0.08 21.61 -8.00
C TYR A 124 -1.33 21.61 -7.42
N LYS A 125 -1.78 22.73 -6.84
CA LYS A 125 -3.14 22.86 -6.32
C LYS A 125 -4.17 22.80 -7.44
N ASN A 126 -3.91 23.49 -8.55
CA ASN A 126 -4.78 23.48 -9.72
C ASN A 126 -4.81 22.09 -10.37
N GLU A 127 -3.64 21.48 -10.59
CA GLU A 127 -3.54 20.13 -11.16
C GLU A 127 -4.25 19.09 -10.29
N LYS A 128 -4.09 19.15 -8.97
CA LYS A 128 -4.83 18.29 -8.04
C LYS A 128 -6.34 18.47 -8.17
N THR A 129 -6.80 19.72 -8.28
CA THR A 129 -8.24 20.02 -8.41
C THR A 129 -8.79 19.48 -9.73
N GLU A 130 -8.04 19.61 -10.83
CA GLU A 130 -8.40 19.06 -12.14
C GLU A 130 -8.47 17.52 -12.11
N LEU A 131 -7.51 16.88 -11.44
CA LEU A 131 -7.51 15.42 -11.27
C LEU A 131 -8.68 14.93 -10.42
N GLU A 132 -9.02 15.65 -9.35
CA GLU A 132 -10.19 15.34 -8.51
C GLU A 132 -11.50 15.47 -9.30
N LEU A 133 -11.63 16.48 -10.15
CA LEU A 133 -12.78 16.63 -11.04
C LEU A 133 -12.87 15.47 -12.04
N ARG A 134 -11.77 15.14 -12.74
CA ARG A 134 -11.74 13.99 -13.68
C ARG A 134 -12.06 12.66 -13.00
N LEU A 135 -11.58 12.48 -11.77
CA LEU A 135 -11.89 11.28 -10.97
C LEU A 135 -13.39 11.22 -10.64
N SER A 136 -13.97 12.35 -10.24
CA SER A 136 -15.41 12.43 -9.95
C SER A 136 -16.27 12.13 -11.19
N GLU A 137 -15.91 12.69 -12.35
CA GLU A 137 -16.60 12.44 -13.62
C GLU A 137 -16.48 10.97 -14.05
N SER A 138 -15.30 10.37 -13.91
CA SER A 138 -15.07 8.95 -14.21
C SER A 138 -15.90 8.05 -13.30
N ASN A 139 -15.96 8.34 -12.01
CA ASN A 139 -16.76 7.59 -11.04
C ASN A 139 -18.26 7.70 -11.34
N GLU A 140 -18.75 8.89 -11.71
CA GLU A 140 -20.14 9.06 -12.15
C GLU A 140 -20.45 8.26 -13.43
N ASN A 141 -19.53 8.27 -14.40
CA ASN A 141 -19.68 7.51 -15.63
C ASN A 141 -19.71 6.00 -15.37
N GLN A 142 -18.84 5.50 -14.49
CA GLN A 142 -18.85 4.12 -14.06
C GLN A 142 -20.19 3.74 -13.41
N ARG A 143 -20.70 4.58 -12.48
CA ARG A 143 -22.00 4.36 -11.86
C ARG A 143 -23.14 4.32 -12.88
N LYS A 144 -23.13 5.22 -13.87
CA LYS A 144 -24.12 5.24 -14.96
C LYS A 144 -24.05 3.97 -15.81
N LEU A 145 -22.85 3.46 -16.07
CA LEU A 145 -22.66 2.20 -16.80
C LEU A 145 -23.19 1.01 -16.00
N GLU A 146 -22.87 0.93 -14.71
CA GLU A 146 -23.38 -0.12 -13.81
C GLU A 146 -24.91 -0.15 -13.79
N LEU A 147 -25.56 1.00 -13.64
CA LEU A 147 -27.02 1.11 -13.71
C LEU A 147 -27.58 0.65 -15.06
N ARG A 148 -26.95 1.06 -16.17
CA ARG A 148 -27.37 0.59 -17.51
C ARG A 148 -27.21 -0.92 -17.67
N PHE A 149 -26.13 -1.50 -17.16
CA PHE A 149 -25.94 -2.94 -17.19
C PHE A 149 -27.02 -3.64 -16.35
N GLU A 150 -27.29 -3.18 -15.15
CA GLU A 150 -28.32 -3.75 -14.27
C GLU A 150 -29.71 -3.71 -14.92
N GLU A 151 -30.09 -2.59 -15.54
CA GLU A 151 -31.33 -2.49 -16.31
C GLU A 151 -31.38 -3.47 -17.49
N GLN A 152 -30.28 -3.61 -18.24
CA GLN A 152 -30.18 -4.56 -19.35
C GLN A 152 -30.27 -6.01 -18.88
N PHE A 153 -29.62 -6.35 -17.76
CA PHE A 153 -29.71 -7.66 -17.13
C PHE A 153 -31.14 -7.95 -16.68
N LYS A 154 -31.80 -6.99 -16.02
CA LYS A 154 -33.19 -7.13 -15.61
C LYS A 154 -34.12 -7.40 -16.79
N LYS A 155 -34.01 -6.61 -17.86
CA LYS A 155 -34.80 -6.81 -19.10
C LYS A 155 -34.56 -8.17 -19.73
N LYS A 156 -33.30 -8.61 -19.80
CA LYS A 156 -32.95 -9.94 -20.32
C LYS A 156 -33.52 -11.05 -19.44
N LYS A 157 -33.43 -10.91 -18.12
CA LYS A 157 -34.00 -11.87 -17.15
C LYS A 157 -35.51 -11.98 -17.30
N GLU A 158 -36.23 -10.85 -17.36
CA GLU A 158 -37.68 -10.82 -17.59
C GLU A 158 -38.06 -11.47 -18.92
N LYS A 159 -37.28 -11.21 -19.99
CA LYS A 159 -37.47 -11.87 -21.29
C LYS A 159 -37.23 -13.37 -21.20
N PHE A 160 -36.23 -13.80 -20.44
CA PHE A 160 -35.93 -15.22 -20.23
C PHE A 160 -37.05 -15.90 -19.43
N GLU A 161 -37.47 -15.32 -18.30
CA GLU A 161 -38.58 -15.85 -17.50
C GLU A 161 -39.89 -15.96 -18.29
N SER A 162 -40.20 -14.98 -19.14
CA SER A 162 -41.38 -15.06 -20.02
C SER A 162 -41.26 -16.17 -21.07
N LEU A 163 -40.08 -16.37 -21.67
CA LEU A 163 -39.83 -17.51 -22.56
C LEU A 163 -39.94 -18.85 -21.83
N TYR A 164 -39.39 -18.97 -20.62
CA TYR A 164 -39.49 -20.19 -19.80
C TYR A 164 -40.95 -20.52 -19.49
N LYS A 165 -41.75 -19.53 -19.08
CA LYS A 165 -43.19 -19.72 -18.87
C LYS A 165 -43.88 -20.17 -20.15
N LEU A 166 -43.60 -19.55 -21.30
CA LEU A 166 -44.20 -19.95 -22.58
C LEU A 166 -43.83 -21.37 -23.00
N ILE A 167 -42.58 -21.80 -22.80
CA ILE A 167 -42.14 -23.17 -23.08
C ILE A 167 -42.82 -24.16 -22.13
N ALA A 168 -42.90 -23.84 -20.83
CA ALA A 168 -43.59 -24.66 -19.84
C ALA A 168 -45.06 -24.89 -20.21
N PHE A 169 -45.77 -23.86 -20.68
CA PHE A 169 -47.17 -23.94 -21.12
C PHE A 169 -47.36 -24.47 -22.55
N SER A 170 -46.29 -24.66 -23.32
CA SER A 170 -46.41 -25.17 -24.69
C SER A 170 -46.74 -26.67 -24.70
N ASN A 171 -47.78 -27.05 -25.44
CA ASN A 171 -48.14 -28.46 -25.67
C ASN A 171 -47.29 -29.02 -26.80
N VAL A 172 -46.21 -29.72 -26.46
CA VAL A 172 -45.36 -30.41 -27.44
C VAL A 172 -46.02 -31.75 -27.80
N PRO A 173 -46.18 -32.08 -29.10
CA PRO A 173 -46.75 -33.37 -29.51
C PRO A 173 -45.96 -34.55 -28.92
N PRO A 174 -46.63 -35.56 -28.32
CA PRO A 174 -45.96 -36.69 -27.67
C PRO A 174 -45.07 -37.49 -28.62
N THR A 175 -45.37 -37.48 -29.92
CA THR A 175 -44.60 -38.13 -30.98
C THR A 175 -43.15 -37.62 -31.12
N LEU A 176 -42.87 -36.38 -30.71
CA LEU A 176 -41.52 -35.79 -30.75
C LEU A 176 -40.72 -36.06 -29.48
N ILE A 177 -41.40 -36.22 -28.35
CA ILE A 177 -40.81 -36.56 -27.04
C ILE A 177 -40.40 -38.04 -27.03
N ASP A 178 -41.16 -38.88 -27.72
CA ASP A 178 -41.00 -40.34 -27.67
C ASP A 178 -39.66 -40.88 -28.16
N LYS A 179 -38.93 -40.11 -28.97
CA LYS A 179 -37.67 -40.49 -29.61
C LYS A 179 -36.44 -40.33 -28.70
N HIS A 180 -36.53 -39.52 -27.63
CA HIS A 180 -35.37 -39.11 -26.82
C HIS A 180 -35.44 -39.49 -25.34
N LEU A 181 -36.62 -39.80 -24.82
CA LEU A 181 -36.78 -40.11 -23.41
C LEU A 181 -36.85 -41.61 -23.17
N THR A 182 -36.21 -42.06 -22.10
CA THR A 182 -36.47 -43.36 -21.48
C THR A 182 -37.90 -43.41 -20.95
N ASN A 183 -38.47 -44.62 -20.78
CA ASN A 183 -39.84 -44.75 -20.29
C ASN A 183 -40.03 -44.01 -18.94
N GLN A 184 -39.04 -44.06 -18.04
CA GLN A 184 -39.07 -43.37 -16.73
C GLN A 184 -39.11 -41.85 -16.85
N GLU A 185 -38.30 -41.26 -17.73
CA GLU A 185 -38.29 -39.80 -17.95
C GLU A 185 -39.61 -39.30 -18.55
N LYS A 186 -40.31 -40.14 -19.33
CA LYS A 186 -41.66 -39.82 -19.84
C LYS A 186 -42.68 -39.76 -18.71
N GLU A 187 -42.60 -40.70 -17.76
CA GLU A 187 -43.47 -40.69 -16.58
C GLU A 187 -43.22 -39.43 -15.74
N TYR A 188 -41.96 -39.06 -15.55
CA TYR A 188 -41.56 -37.83 -14.86
C TYR A 188 -42.07 -36.57 -15.54
N LEU A 189 -41.95 -36.48 -16.88
CA LEU A 189 -42.44 -35.34 -17.63
C LEU A 189 -43.97 -35.23 -17.56
N GLU A 190 -44.71 -36.33 -17.72
CA GLU A 190 -46.18 -36.32 -17.60
C GLU A 190 -46.65 -35.89 -16.19
N ILE A 191 -45.99 -36.38 -15.14
CA ILE A 191 -46.29 -36.01 -13.75
C ILE A 191 -46.05 -34.51 -13.54
N LEU A 192 -44.91 -33.98 -14.00
CA LEU A 192 -44.55 -32.58 -13.82
C LEU A 192 -45.42 -31.64 -14.68
N GLU A 193 -45.81 -32.03 -15.90
CA GLU A 193 -46.74 -31.27 -16.74
C GLU A 193 -48.15 -31.19 -16.13
N MET A 194 -48.65 -32.28 -15.55
CA MET A 194 -49.94 -32.28 -14.86
C MET A 194 -49.92 -31.40 -13.60
N LEU A 195 -48.81 -31.42 -12.86
CA LEU A 195 -48.61 -30.54 -11.70
C LEU A 195 -48.57 -29.05 -12.12
N LEU A 196 -47.98 -28.73 -13.28
CA LEU A 196 -48.00 -27.38 -13.88
C LEU A 196 -49.40 -26.97 -14.38
N ALA A 197 -50.14 -27.87 -15.02
CA ALA A 197 -51.48 -27.61 -15.56
C ALA A 197 -52.53 -27.39 -14.45
N GLY A 198 -52.30 -27.91 -13.25
CA GLY A 198 -53.18 -27.75 -12.09
C GLY A 198 -53.25 -26.34 -11.50
N GLY A 199 -52.33 -25.43 -11.88
CA GLY A 199 -52.38 -24.00 -11.56
C GLY A 199 -52.41 -23.65 -10.06
N LYS A 200 -52.22 -24.62 -9.17
CA LYS A 200 -52.20 -24.45 -7.72
C LYS A 200 -50.79 -24.74 -7.23
N GLU A 201 -50.24 -23.82 -6.45
CA GLU A 201 -48.92 -23.92 -5.81
C GLU A 201 -48.76 -25.18 -4.94
N VAL A 202 -49.85 -25.90 -4.66
CA VAL A 202 -49.88 -27.16 -3.92
C VAL A 202 -50.98 -28.09 -4.47
N ILE A 203 -50.63 -29.32 -4.84
CA ILE A 203 -51.58 -30.36 -5.29
C ILE A 203 -51.52 -31.57 -4.35
N SER A 204 -52.69 -32.12 -3.99
CA SER A 204 -52.76 -33.23 -3.05
C SER A 204 -52.51 -34.61 -3.69
N PHE A 205 -51.88 -35.54 -2.96
CA PHE A 205 -51.59 -36.91 -3.40
C PHE A 205 -52.85 -37.66 -3.88
N SER A 206 -53.98 -37.49 -3.20
CA SER A 206 -55.26 -38.12 -3.57
C SER A 206 -55.79 -37.64 -4.93
N THR A 207 -55.51 -36.38 -5.30
CA THR A 207 -55.90 -35.80 -6.60
C THR A 207 -54.99 -36.31 -7.72
N LEU A 208 -53.68 -36.41 -7.47
CA LEU A 208 -52.70 -36.99 -8.42
C LEU A 208 -52.96 -38.49 -8.61
N SER A 209 -53.15 -39.24 -7.53
CA SER A 209 -53.40 -40.68 -7.57
C SER A 209 -54.68 -41.02 -8.35
N SER A 210 -55.75 -40.24 -8.19
CA SER A 210 -57.00 -40.47 -8.93
C SER A 210 -56.90 -40.14 -10.42
N ALA A 211 -56.19 -39.07 -10.80
CA ALA A 211 -55.96 -38.71 -12.20
C ALA A 211 -55.03 -39.71 -12.92
N LEU A 212 -54.01 -40.20 -12.23
CA LEU A 212 -52.96 -41.07 -12.78
C LEU A 212 -53.29 -42.57 -12.74
N LYS A 213 -54.27 -42.99 -11.93
CA LYS A 213 -54.76 -44.39 -11.84
C LYS A 213 -55.27 -44.97 -13.16
N SER A 214 -55.63 -44.12 -14.13
CA SER A 214 -56.08 -44.56 -15.46
C SER A 214 -54.94 -44.78 -16.46
N LYS A 215 -53.72 -44.31 -16.17
CA LYS A 215 -52.64 -44.18 -17.15
C LYS A 215 -51.32 -44.87 -16.76
N PHE A 216 -51.03 -45.00 -15.47
CA PHE A 216 -49.78 -45.62 -14.98
C PHE A 216 -50.03 -46.98 -14.34
N THR A 217 -49.33 -48.00 -14.84
CA THR A 217 -49.26 -49.33 -14.24
C THR A 217 -47.89 -49.41 -13.58
N TYR A 218 -47.85 -49.30 -12.25
CA TYR A 218 -46.68 -49.40 -11.34
C TYR A 218 -45.98 -48.09 -10.86
N ASN A 219 -45.84 -48.05 -9.53
CA ASN A 219 -44.97 -47.25 -8.65
C ASN A 219 -44.91 -45.71 -8.80
N LEU A 220 -46.08 -45.09 -8.77
CA LEU A 220 -46.25 -43.64 -8.60
C LEU A 220 -45.55 -43.08 -7.35
N GLU A 221 -45.49 -43.84 -6.25
CA GLU A 221 -44.81 -43.45 -5.01
C GLU A 221 -43.28 -43.49 -5.14
N GLU A 222 -42.73 -44.50 -5.84
CA GLU A 222 -41.29 -44.58 -6.14
C GLU A 222 -40.87 -43.44 -7.06
N ASN A 223 -41.67 -43.15 -8.09
CA ASN A 223 -41.40 -42.06 -9.02
C ASN A 223 -41.46 -40.67 -8.35
N LEU A 224 -42.38 -40.45 -7.41
CA LEU A 224 -42.43 -39.21 -6.64
C LEU A 224 -41.23 -39.06 -5.69
N ASN A 225 -40.78 -40.15 -5.07
CA ASN A 225 -39.58 -40.14 -4.24
C ASN A 225 -38.32 -39.87 -5.07
N SER A 226 -38.18 -40.49 -6.25
CA SER A 226 -37.08 -40.20 -7.18
C SER A 226 -37.08 -38.75 -7.66
N LEU A 227 -38.26 -38.18 -7.97
CA LEU A 227 -38.39 -36.76 -8.34
C LEU A 227 -38.03 -35.81 -7.20
N HIS A 228 -38.27 -36.21 -5.95
CA HIS A 228 -37.83 -35.45 -4.78
C HIS A 228 -36.32 -35.57 -4.53
N GLU A 229 -35.75 -36.77 -4.69
CA GLU A 229 -34.29 -36.98 -4.60
C GLU A 229 -33.51 -36.20 -5.66
N LEU A 230 -34.11 -36.00 -6.84
CA LEU A 230 -33.56 -35.17 -7.93
C LEU A 230 -33.86 -33.67 -7.77
N GLU A 231 -34.41 -33.24 -6.62
CA GLU A 231 -34.77 -31.85 -6.31
C GLU A 231 -35.80 -31.21 -7.26
N TYR A 232 -36.51 -32.01 -8.08
CA TYR A 232 -37.56 -31.52 -8.99
C TYR A 232 -38.90 -31.23 -8.30
N LEU A 233 -39.11 -31.86 -7.14
CA LEU A 233 -40.29 -31.68 -6.28
C LEU A 233 -39.88 -31.42 -4.83
N THR A 234 -40.64 -30.58 -4.14
CA THR A 234 -40.54 -30.43 -2.68
C THR A 234 -41.83 -30.91 -2.02
N PHE A 235 -41.68 -31.65 -0.92
CA PHE A 235 -42.81 -32.01 -0.07
C PHE A 235 -43.17 -30.84 0.83
N VAL A 236 -44.43 -30.39 0.75
CA VAL A 236 -44.95 -29.31 1.61
C VAL A 236 -45.61 -29.95 2.82
N ASP A 237 -44.95 -29.89 3.96
CA ASP A 237 -45.45 -30.47 5.21
C ASP A 237 -46.62 -29.63 5.74
N SER A 238 -47.85 -30.13 5.58
CA SER A 238 -49.02 -29.57 6.25
C SER A 238 -48.90 -29.93 7.73
N GLY A 239 -48.40 -28.98 8.53
CA GLY A 239 -47.92 -29.15 9.91
C GLY A 239 -48.87 -29.75 10.95
N GLN A 240 -49.39 -30.95 10.76
CA GLN A 240 -50.01 -31.80 11.75
C GLN A 240 -49.67 -33.28 11.49
N GLN A 241 -48.75 -33.79 12.31
CA GLN A 241 -48.50 -35.20 12.66
C GLN A 241 -48.71 -36.28 11.57
N LEU A 242 -47.58 -36.77 11.04
CA LEU A 242 -47.28 -38.18 10.77
C LEU A 242 -48.35 -39.00 10.00
N LYS A 243 -48.26 -39.04 8.66
CA LYS A 243 -47.85 -40.26 7.91
C LYS A 243 -48.07 -40.24 6.40
N GLU A 244 -48.68 -39.21 5.81
CA GLU A 244 -48.88 -39.17 4.37
C GLU A 244 -48.33 -37.86 3.82
N VAL A 245 -47.45 -37.94 2.82
CA VAL A 245 -46.98 -36.78 2.05
C VAL A 245 -48.18 -36.28 1.27
N GLU A 246 -48.93 -35.36 1.87
CA GLU A 246 -50.23 -34.99 1.32
C GLU A 246 -50.12 -34.00 0.17
N ASN A 247 -49.02 -33.25 0.03
CA ASN A 247 -48.94 -32.05 -0.80
C ASN A 247 -47.59 -31.88 -1.51
N PHE A 248 -47.62 -31.61 -2.83
CA PHE A 248 -46.43 -31.43 -3.68
C PHE A 248 -46.38 -30.03 -4.30
N SER A 249 -45.18 -29.46 -4.37
CA SER A 249 -44.88 -28.26 -5.18
C SER A 249 -43.69 -28.51 -6.09
N ILE A 250 -43.75 -28.01 -7.34
CA ILE A 250 -42.63 -28.10 -8.28
C ILE A 250 -41.58 -27.04 -7.92
N THR A 251 -40.30 -27.42 -7.97
CA THR A 251 -39.16 -26.52 -7.77
C THR A 251 -38.76 -25.81 -9.07
N SER A 252 -37.88 -24.81 -8.98
CA SER A 252 -37.30 -24.16 -10.17
C SER A 252 -36.57 -25.15 -11.09
N GLU A 253 -35.96 -26.19 -10.51
CA GLU A 253 -35.20 -27.21 -11.24
C GLU A 253 -36.12 -28.19 -11.97
N GLY A 254 -37.26 -28.56 -11.37
CA GLY A 254 -38.29 -29.35 -12.05
C GLY A 254 -38.91 -28.63 -13.25
N ILE A 255 -39.12 -27.31 -13.15
CA ILE A 255 -39.58 -26.48 -14.28
C ILE A 255 -38.50 -26.41 -15.38
N GLU A 256 -37.23 -26.29 -14.99
CA GLU A 256 -36.10 -26.28 -15.93
C GLU A 256 -35.96 -27.61 -16.67
N PHE A 257 -36.14 -28.75 -16.00
CA PHE A 257 -36.15 -30.07 -16.62
C PHE A 257 -37.21 -30.19 -17.72
N ILE A 258 -38.44 -29.73 -17.46
CA ILE A 258 -39.53 -29.72 -18.45
C ILE A 258 -39.18 -28.84 -19.64
N CYS A 259 -38.66 -27.63 -19.38
CA CYS A 259 -38.27 -26.69 -20.42
C CYS A 259 -37.12 -27.21 -21.29
N ASN A 260 -36.10 -27.80 -20.68
CA ASN A 260 -34.97 -28.40 -21.38
C ASN A 260 -35.44 -29.56 -22.25
N THR A 261 -36.26 -30.45 -21.69
CA THR A 261 -36.80 -31.61 -22.41
C THR A 261 -37.67 -31.20 -23.60
N LYS A 262 -38.57 -30.23 -23.41
CA LYS A 262 -39.41 -29.68 -24.49
C LYS A 262 -38.58 -28.94 -25.55
N SER A 263 -37.57 -28.17 -25.15
CA SER A 263 -36.72 -27.43 -26.08
C SER A 263 -35.85 -28.36 -26.94
N MET A 264 -35.33 -29.45 -26.36
CA MET A 264 -34.60 -30.49 -27.09
C MET A 264 -35.50 -31.21 -28.11
N ALA A 265 -36.73 -31.57 -27.72
CA ALA A 265 -37.69 -32.18 -28.63
C ALA A 265 -38.11 -31.24 -29.79
N LEU A 266 -38.22 -29.93 -29.54
CA LEU A 266 -38.51 -28.92 -30.57
C LEU A 266 -37.31 -28.69 -31.51
N ALA A 267 -36.07 -28.71 -31.00
CA ALA A 267 -34.87 -28.48 -31.79
C ALA A 267 -34.62 -29.57 -32.86
N GLU A 268 -35.03 -30.81 -32.61
CA GLU A 268 -34.92 -31.90 -33.59
C GLU A 268 -36.04 -31.92 -34.65
N SER A 269 -37.06 -31.08 -34.49
CA SER A 269 -38.16 -30.96 -35.45
C SER A 269 -37.92 -29.93 -36.57
N ILE A 270 -36.82 -29.17 -36.49
CA ILE A 270 -36.36 -28.14 -37.45
C ILE A 270 -35.23 -28.69 -38.31
#